data_AF-A0A0P7VE13-F1
#
_entry.id   AF-A0A0P7VE13-F1
#
_cell.length_a   1.000
_cell.length_b   1.000
_cell.length_c   1.000
_cell.angle_alpha   90.00
_cell.angle_beta   90.00
_cell.angle_gamma   90.00
#
_symmetry.space_group_name_H-M   'P 1'
#
loop_
_entity.id
_entity.type
_entity.pdbx_description
1 polymer ?
#
loop_
_entity_poly.entity_id
_entity_poly.type
_entity_poly.pdbx_seq_one_letter_code
_entity_poly.pdbx_strand_id
1 'polypeptide(L)'
;MDKKNLLVWGKHCWFSTPESLHPFANSLHVVLSRTLRAVPQHAHYICSDFDSVIRLACTPPLDDLVETIWITGGVGLYREALEHPWCDLIFLTDIMADFDCDTFFPEFDQSLYRLQD
;
A
#
# COMPACT_ATOMS: atom_id res chain seq x y z
N MET A 1 -0.65 6.68 -22.85
CA MET A 1 -1.63 6.55 -21.75
C MET A 1 -1.04 7.26 -20.56
N ASP A 2 -1.84 7.98 -19.80
CA ASP A 2 -1.35 8.61 -18.58
C ASP A 2 -1.00 7.52 -17.57
N LYS A 3 0.23 7.61 -17.03
CA LYS A 3 0.71 6.71 -15.98
C LYS A 3 -0.15 6.84 -14.73
N LYS A 4 -0.24 5.78 -13.94
CA LYS A 4 -1.01 5.71 -12.70
C LYS A 4 -0.20 5.18 -11.53
N ASN A 5 -0.58 5.61 -10.34
CA ASN A 5 -0.09 5.01 -9.10
C ASN A 5 -0.88 3.73 -8.79
N LEU A 6 -0.21 2.71 -8.27
CA LEU A 6 -0.84 1.52 -7.70
C LEU A 6 -0.82 1.62 -6.18
N LEU A 7 -1.99 1.83 -5.57
CA LEU A 7 -2.15 1.86 -4.12
C LEU A 7 -2.43 0.45 -3.59
N VAL A 8 -1.60 -0.03 -2.66
CA VAL A 8 -1.64 -1.35 -2.06
C VAL A 8 -2.16 -1.25 -0.63
N TRP A 9 -3.29 -1.91 -0.38
CA TRP A 9 -4.03 -1.83 0.87
C TRP A 9 -4.07 -3.18 1.57
N GLY A 10 -3.87 -3.22 2.88
CA GLY A 10 -4.29 -4.34 3.69
C GLY A 10 -5.81 -4.37 3.84
N LYS A 11 -6.42 -5.56 3.88
CA LYS A 11 -7.88 -5.75 4.02
C LYS A 11 -8.54 -4.81 5.04
N HIS A 12 -8.01 -4.75 6.27
CA HIS A 12 -8.61 -3.94 7.33
C HIS A 12 -8.53 -2.44 7.05
N CYS A 13 -7.42 -1.98 6.47
CA CYS A 13 -7.25 -0.58 6.08
C CYS A 13 -8.23 -0.19 4.97
N TRP A 14 -8.42 -1.06 3.97
CA TRP A 14 -9.41 -0.84 2.91
C TRP A 14 -10.83 -0.61 3.46
N PHE A 15 -11.28 -1.47 4.38
CA PHE A 15 -12.62 -1.39 4.95
C PHE A 15 -12.79 -0.35 6.05
N SER A 16 -11.71 0.19 6.63
CA SER A 16 -11.79 1.33 7.57
C SER A 16 -11.90 2.67 6.85
N THR A 17 -11.51 2.75 5.58
CA THR A 17 -11.57 4.00 4.80
C THR A 17 -13.01 4.30 4.39
N PRO A 18 -13.52 5.53 4.63
CA PRO A 18 -14.85 5.93 4.18
C PRO A 18 -15.07 5.69 2.69
N GLU A 19 -16.22 5.12 2.33
CA GLU A 19 -16.53 4.76 0.94
C GLU A 19 -16.54 5.98 0.00
N SER A 20 -16.89 7.16 0.50
CA SER A 20 -16.88 8.42 -0.26
C SER A 20 -15.50 8.86 -0.73
N LEU A 21 -14.42 8.30 -0.17
CA LEU A 21 -13.05 8.55 -0.60
C LEU A 21 -12.61 7.60 -1.73
N HIS A 22 -13.40 6.57 -2.04
CA HIS A 22 -13.06 5.58 -3.04
C HIS A 22 -13.81 5.76 -4.37
N PRO A 23 -13.16 5.46 -5.51
CA PRO A 23 -11.71 5.31 -5.67
C PRO A 23 -11.03 6.69 -5.67
N PHE A 24 -9.75 6.74 -5.28
CA PHE A 24 -8.98 7.97 -5.44
C PHE A 24 -8.77 8.23 -6.94
N ALA A 25 -8.88 9.50 -7.34
CA ALA A 25 -8.68 9.88 -8.74
C ALA A 25 -7.24 9.56 -9.17
N ASN A 26 -7.09 9.09 -10.41
CA ASN A 26 -5.80 8.78 -11.02
C ASN A 26 -4.97 7.68 -10.33
N SER A 27 -5.62 6.74 -9.62
CA SER A 27 -4.95 5.58 -9.04
C SER A 27 -5.64 4.26 -9.34
N LEU A 28 -4.83 3.19 -9.36
CA LEU A 28 -5.27 1.81 -9.28
C LEU A 28 -5.21 1.35 -7.83
N HIS A 29 -6.06 0.39 -7.47
CA HIS A 29 -6.17 -0.09 -6.10
C HIS A 29 -6.11 -1.61 -6.06
N VAL A 30 -5.20 -2.14 -5.25
CA VAL A 30 -5.10 -3.58 -4.95
C VAL A 30 -5.26 -3.80 -3.45
N VAL A 31 -6.12 -4.76 -3.10
CA VAL A 31 -6.32 -5.16 -1.71
C VAL A 31 -5.58 -6.47 -1.45
N LEU A 32 -4.65 -6.46 -0.50
CA LEU A 32 -3.95 -7.63 0.00
C LEU A 32 -4.80 -8.34 1.06
N SER A 33 -5.17 -9.58 0.78
CA SER A 33 -6.00 -10.40 1.67
C SER A 33 -5.89 -11.89 1.36
N ARG A 34 -5.64 -12.67 2.41
CA ARG A 34 -5.66 -14.15 2.33
C ARG A 34 -7.08 -14.73 2.46
N THR A 35 -8.05 -13.93 2.88
CA THR A 35 -9.41 -14.40 3.22
C THR A 35 -10.49 -13.95 2.24
N LEU A 36 -10.27 -12.83 1.53
CA LEU A 36 -11.24 -12.34 0.56
C LEU A 36 -11.25 -13.27 -0.67
N ARG A 37 -12.45 -13.46 -1.24
CA ARG A 37 -12.67 -14.34 -2.41
C ARG A 37 -13.03 -13.57 -3.68
N ALA A 38 -13.29 -12.29 -3.56
CA ALA A 38 -13.64 -11.40 -4.65
C ALA A 38 -12.98 -10.04 -4.42
N VAL A 39 -12.77 -9.30 -5.50
CA VAL A 39 -12.30 -7.91 -5.45
C VAL A 39 -13.35 -7.06 -4.72
N PRO A 40 -12.98 -6.34 -3.65
CA PRO A 40 -13.90 -5.43 -2.96
C PRO A 40 -14.43 -4.34 -3.88
N GLN A 41 -15.58 -3.77 -3.53
CA GLN A 41 -16.15 -2.63 -4.24
C GLN A 41 -15.11 -1.49 -4.34
N HIS A 42 -15.04 -0.84 -5.52
CA HIS A 42 -14.10 0.24 -5.88
C HIS A 42 -12.62 -0.16 -6.00
N ALA A 43 -12.22 -1.34 -5.54
CA ALA A 43 -10.88 -1.87 -5.81
C ALA A 43 -10.80 -2.42 -7.24
N HIS A 44 -9.58 -2.46 -7.79
CA HIS A 44 -9.34 -3.00 -9.12
C HIS A 44 -8.86 -4.46 -9.04
N TYR A 45 -8.10 -4.78 -8.00
CA TYR A 45 -7.45 -6.08 -7.85
C TYR A 45 -7.50 -6.59 -6.41
N ILE A 46 -7.29 -7.89 -6.26
CA ILE A 46 -7.05 -8.57 -4.99
C ILE A 46 -5.82 -9.46 -5.14
N CYS A 47 -4.96 -9.44 -4.14
CA CYS A 47 -3.73 -10.24 -4.08
C CYS A 47 -3.66 -11.00 -2.74
N SER A 48 -3.11 -12.21 -2.72
CA SER A 48 -3.00 -13.03 -1.50
C SER A 48 -1.75 -12.75 -0.68
N ASP A 49 -0.72 -12.22 -1.33
CA ASP A 49 0.63 -12.00 -0.80
C ASP A 49 1.32 -10.84 -1.54
N PHE A 50 2.35 -10.26 -0.91
CA PHE A 50 3.07 -9.10 -1.43
C PHE A 50 3.72 -9.36 -2.80
N ASP A 51 4.34 -10.52 -3.00
CA ASP A 51 4.97 -10.87 -4.28
C ASP A 51 3.96 -10.88 -5.44
N SER A 52 2.72 -11.31 -5.19
CA SER A 52 1.67 -11.27 -6.21
C SER A 52 1.29 -9.84 -6.62
N VAL A 53 1.42 -8.86 -5.72
CA VAL A 53 1.23 -7.44 -6.04
C VAL A 53 2.32 -6.95 -6.96
N ILE A 54 3.58 -7.30 -6.67
CA ILE A 54 4.69 -6.88 -7.52
C ILE A 54 4.60 -7.53 -8.90
N ARG A 55 4.32 -8.85 -8.96
CA ARG A 55 4.08 -9.53 -10.25
C ARG A 55 2.95 -8.87 -11.05
N LEU A 56 1.85 -8.51 -10.39
CA LEU A 56 0.76 -7.79 -11.02
C LEU A 56 1.23 -6.46 -11.63
N ALA A 57 1.99 -5.66 -10.89
CA ALA A 57 2.50 -4.37 -11.38
C ALA A 57 3.56 -4.51 -12.50
N CYS A 58 4.30 -5.63 -12.53
CA CYS A 58 5.34 -5.89 -13.52
C CYS A 58 4.87 -6.73 -14.73
N THR A 59 3.55 -6.89 -14.93
CA THR A 59 3.02 -7.66 -16.07
C THR A 59 2.07 -6.82 -16.94
N PRO A 60 2.05 -7.02 -18.26
CA PRO A 60 1.13 -6.33 -19.14
C PRO A 60 -0.35 -6.53 -18.76
N PRO A 61 -1.19 -5.49 -18.86
CA PRO A 61 -0.87 -4.15 -19.36
C PRO A 61 -0.38 -3.17 -18.26
N LEU A 62 -0.13 -3.65 -17.04
CA LEU A 62 0.17 -2.78 -15.90
C LEU A 62 1.62 -2.34 -15.83
N ASP A 63 2.57 -3.10 -16.36
CA ASP A 63 3.98 -2.70 -16.45
C ASP A 63 4.19 -1.39 -17.23
N ASP A 64 3.41 -1.19 -18.30
CA ASP A 64 3.40 0.05 -19.07
C ASP A 64 2.53 1.16 -18.46
N LEU A 65 1.67 0.85 -17.49
CA LEU A 65 0.72 1.81 -16.91
C LEU A 65 1.12 2.30 -15.51
N VAL A 66 1.67 1.43 -14.68
CA VAL A 66 2.05 1.74 -13.30
C VAL A 66 3.35 2.52 -13.29
N GLU A 67 3.38 3.62 -12.54
CA GLU A 67 4.57 4.44 -12.32
C GLU A 67 5.14 4.23 -10.92
N THR A 68 4.32 4.35 -9.89
CA THR A 68 4.75 4.14 -8.49
C THR A 68 3.79 3.22 -7.75
N ILE A 69 4.35 2.29 -6.97
CA ILE A 69 3.61 1.45 -6.04
C ILE A 69 3.65 2.14 -4.66
N TRP A 70 2.48 2.42 -4.12
CA TRP A 70 2.31 3.06 -2.82
C TRP A 70 1.71 2.10 -1.82
N ILE A 71 2.38 1.94 -0.68
CA ILE A 71 1.89 1.11 0.42
C ILE A 71 1.06 1.98 1.37
N THR A 72 -0.24 1.71 1.46
CA THR A 72 -1.18 2.52 2.25
C THR A 72 -1.52 1.88 3.60
N GLY A 73 -0.73 0.88 4.01
CA GLY A 73 -0.88 0.17 5.28
C GLY A 73 -1.89 -0.98 5.23
N GLY A 74 -2.23 -1.63 6.33
CA GLY A 74 -1.78 -1.37 7.71
C GLY A 74 -0.51 -2.13 8.09
N VAL A 75 -0.29 -2.31 9.40
CA VAL A 75 0.97 -2.78 10.01
C VAL A 75 1.57 -4.03 9.39
N GLY A 76 0.75 -5.04 9.09
CA GLY A 76 1.26 -6.26 8.43
C GLY A 76 1.87 -5.97 7.06
N LEU A 77 1.18 -5.14 6.26
CA LEU A 77 1.66 -4.74 4.94
C LEU A 77 2.88 -3.82 5.03
N TYR A 78 2.90 -2.88 5.99
CA TYR A 78 4.07 -2.04 6.22
C TYR A 78 5.30 -2.87 6.57
N ARG A 79 5.16 -3.89 7.43
CA ARG A 79 6.28 -4.77 7.79
C ARG A 79 6.82 -5.52 6.57
N GLU A 80 5.95 -6.15 5.80
CA GLU A 80 6.36 -6.86 4.57
C GLU A 80 7.03 -5.90 3.56
N ALA A 81 6.54 -4.67 3.43
CA ALA A 81 7.12 -3.68 2.54
C ALA A 81 8.49 -3.16 3.02
N LEU A 82 8.64 -2.83 4.30
CA LEU A 82 9.88 -2.30 4.87
C LEU A 82 11.04 -3.31 4.84
N GLU A 83 10.73 -4.60 4.87
CA GLU A 83 11.71 -5.68 4.70
C GLU A 83 12.06 -5.93 3.22
N HIS A 84 11.33 -5.33 2.28
CA HIS A 84 11.54 -5.55 0.86
C HIS A 84 12.67 -4.67 0.31
N PRO A 85 13.60 -5.22 -0.50
CA PRO A 85 14.71 -4.44 -1.07
C PRO A 85 14.31 -3.35 -2.09
N TRP A 86 13.01 -3.18 -2.34
CA TRP A 86 12.45 -2.16 -3.26
C TRP A 86 11.65 -1.10 -2.51
N CYS A 87 11.68 -1.08 -1.17
CA CYS A 87 11.11 0.02 -0.42
C CYS A 87 12.09 1.20 -0.42
N ASP A 88 11.95 2.06 -1.42
CA ASP A 88 12.87 3.18 -1.67
C ASP A 88 12.71 4.34 -0.68
N LEU A 89 11.46 4.70 -0.35
CA LEU A 89 11.12 5.87 0.45
C LEU A 89 10.01 5.56 1.45
N ILE A 90 10.11 6.19 2.62
CA ILE A 90 9.06 6.20 3.64
C ILE A 90 8.58 7.65 3.77
N PHE A 91 7.34 7.90 3.33
CA PHE A 91 6.67 9.18 3.54
C PHE A 91 5.98 9.16 4.90
N LEU A 92 6.70 9.59 5.94
CA LEU A 92 6.23 9.57 7.32
C LEU A 92 5.66 10.94 7.72
N THR A 93 4.42 10.96 8.18
CA THR A 93 3.82 12.15 8.82
C THR A 93 3.95 12.00 10.33
N ASP A 94 4.74 12.87 10.96
CA ASP A 94 4.89 12.93 12.41
C ASP A 94 3.77 13.80 13.02
N ILE A 95 2.88 13.18 13.79
CA ILE A 95 1.78 13.86 14.47
C ILE A 95 2.23 14.20 15.88
N MET A 96 2.48 15.49 16.13
CA MET A 96 2.97 16.00 17.42
C MET A 96 1.85 16.07 18.49
N ALA A 97 1.13 14.97 18.71
CA ALA A 97 0.08 14.81 19.70
C ALA A 97 -0.12 13.34 20.07
N ASP A 98 -0.62 13.08 21.28
CA ASP A 98 -0.85 11.73 21.79
C ASP A 98 -2.31 11.29 21.62
N PHE A 99 -2.50 10.00 21.32
CA PHE A 99 -3.80 9.37 21.14
C PHE A 99 -3.79 7.95 21.72
N ASP A 100 -4.97 7.45 22.11
CA ASP A 100 -5.15 6.04 22.46
C ASP A 100 -5.12 5.18 21.19
N CYS A 101 -4.07 4.38 21.03
CA CYS A 101 -3.83 3.54 19.86
C CYS A 101 -3.76 2.05 20.24
N ASP A 102 -4.32 1.18 19.40
CA ASP A 102 -4.23 -0.29 19.54
C ASP A 102 -3.23 -0.93 18.57
N THR A 103 -2.70 -0.13 17.64
CA THR A 103 -1.94 -0.56 16.48
C THR A 103 -0.84 0.47 16.21
N PHE A 104 0.40 0.02 15.98
CA PHE A 104 1.57 0.89 15.84
C PHE A 104 2.32 0.61 14.54
N PHE A 105 2.86 1.66 13.92
CA PHE A 105 3.76 1.51 12.77
C PHE A 105 4.97 0.63 13.17
N PRO A 106 5.40 -0.33 12.33
CA PRO A 106 6.52 -1.20 12.67
C PRO A 106 7.83 -0.40 12.78
N GLU A 107 8.73 -0.87 13.64
CA GLU A 107 10.12 -0.38 13.62
C GLU A 107 10.75 -0.66 12.25
N PHE A 108 11.60 0.24 11.80
CA PHE A 108 12.34 0.12 10.54
C PHE A 108 13.81 0.49 10.75
N ASP A 109 14.68 -0.08 9.91
CA ASP A 109 16.12 0.02 10.06
C ASP A 109 16.62 1.45 9.77
N GLN A 110 16.96 2.18 10.83
CA GLN A 110 17.49 3.56 10.75
C GLN A 110 18.89 3.64 10.11
N SER A 111 19.56 2.50 9.86
CA SER A 111 20.80 2.47 9.08
C SER A 111 20.54 2.44 7.57
N LEU A 112 19.37 1.95 7.14
CA LEU A 112 18.94 1.93 5.74
C LEU A 112 18.22 3.23 5.35
N TYR A 113 17.45 3.80 6.27
CA TYR A 113 16.65 4.99 6.02
C TYR A 113 17.20 6.21 6.74
N ARG A 114 17.22 7.35 6.04
CA ARG A 114 17.52 8.66 6.62
C ARG A 114 16.49 9.67 6.18
N LEU A 115 16.23 10.67 7.03
CA LEU A 115 15.40 11.81 6.64
C LEU A 115 16.02 12.52 5.43
N GLN A 116 15.20 12.84 4.45
CA GLN A 116 15.59 13.63 3.28
C GLN A 116 15.19 15.10 3.51
N ASP A 117 16.08 16.01 3.10
CA ASP A 117 15.87 17.46 3.14
C ASP A 117 15.00 17.97 1.97
#